data_AF-A0AAU9IXF3-F1
#
_entry.id   AF-A0AAU9IXF3-F1
#
_cell.length_a   1.000
_cell.length_b   1.000
_cell.length_c   1.000
_cell.angle_alpha   90.00
_cell.angle_beta   90.00
_cell.angle_gamma   90.00
#
_symmetry.space_group_name_H-M   'P 1'
#
loop_
_entity.id
_entity.type
_entity.pdbx_description
1 polymer ?
#
loop_
_entity_poly.entity_id
_entity_poly.type
_entity_poly.pdbx_seq_one_letter_code
_entity_poly.pdbx_strand_id
1 'polypeptide(L)'
;MSEPSIFECSICLTPFNSSNRAPMSLPCGHVFCKLCISQYSCTFSACPNDQTPHPPLDKLPLCLNILHNLPKPLIKVTCCTAHPRRQIKYKCRVHNTCLCSECVLLHAGPGHELLLFKVNTEKLREDIKELADTTDSVAKDAEKALQEYVVMSKKLSSFYENQISRVNSAFEVAIRQIVSRQKELVEGLRKHLRDQQNALDMKKNKCSMSLEKAKGWSTKLHNLSKDLGDMTYDEFSKYISETYSELSTISPTKNQEDLKLYVFNDLINLGELGNLSIFKEMKEIKEMNWTCSRCTLENPESESYCNACLSARSSAAATTTATGATTLGGENDSWRCLTCNKWNPGNNKCCSTGCDKNQPDFAKSVGTGNQKHSPQDKFKLRVKNVNRPRGKARTHKRNSSF
;
A
#
# COMPACT_ATOMS: atom_id res chain seq x y z
N MET A 1 -38.15 -2.95 -67.67
CA MET A 1 -38.35 -3.52 -66.32
C MET A 1 -37.47 -4.74 -66.24
N SER A 2 -36.53 -4.80 -65.30
CA SER A 2 -35.62 -5.94 -65.14
C SER A 2 -36.43 -7.13 -64.64
N GLU A 3 -36.33 -8.29 -65.30
CA GLU A 3 -36.99 -9.51 -64.83
C GLU A 3 -36.46 -9.90 -63.44
N PRO A 4 -37.33 -10.28 -62.50
CA PRO A 4 -36.92 -10.64 -61.14
C PRO A 4 -36.04 -11.90 -61.15
N SER A 5 -34.83 -11.78 -60.59
CA SER A 5 -33.88 -12.89 -60.48
C SER A 5 -34.37 -13.93 -59.47
N ILE A 6 -34.46 -15.19 -59.90
CA ILE A 6 -34.82 -16.32 -59.03
C ILE A 6 -33.79 -16.59 -57.90
N PHE A 7 -32.63 -15.95 -57.97
CA PHE A 7 -31.54 -16.09 -56.99
C PHE A 7 -31.49 -14.97 -55.96
N GLU A 8 -32.49 -14.10 -55.92
CA GLU A 8 -32.58 -12.97 -55.00
C GLU A 8 -33.81 -13.08 -54.10
N CYS A 9 -33.67 -12.62 -52.86
CA CYS A 9 -34.81 -12.59 -51.93
C CYS A 9 -35.76 -11.44 -52.30
N SER A 10 -37.05 -11.72 -52.45
CA SER A 10 -38.06 -10.72 -52.81
C SER A 10 -38.28 -9.59 -51.79
N ILE A 11 -37.85 -9.76 -50.54
CA ILE A 11 -37.96 -8.72 -49.49
C ILE A 11 -36.79 -7.73 -49.55
N CYS A 12 -35.56 -8.24 -49.57
CA CYS A 12 -34.35 -7.41 -49.48
C CYS A 12 -33.58 -7.28 -50.80
N LEU A 13 -34.06 -7.93 -51.86
CA LEU A 13 -33.47 -7.97 -53.21
C LEU A 13 -31.98 -8.33 -53.22
N THR A 14 -31.53 -9.06 -52.21
CA THR A 14 -30.13 -9.51 -52.08
C THR A 14 -30.00 -10.96 -52.54
N PRO A 15 -28.91 -11.33 -53.25
CA PRO A 15 -28.65 -12.71 -53.62
C PRO A 15 -28.58 -13.66 -52.43
N PHE A 16 -29.10 -14.88 -52.60
CA PHE A 16 -28.98 -15.92 -51.58
C PHE A 16 -27.52 -16.38 -51.42
N ASN A 17 -27.17 -16.87 -50.23
CA ASN A 17 -25.86 -17.46 -49.95
C ASN A 17 -25.97 -18.65 -48.99
N SER A 18 -24.89 -19.42 -48.83
CA SER A 18 -24.87 -20.62 -47.98
C SER A 18 -24.74 -20.33 -46.48
N SER A 19 -24.48 -19.09 -46.07
CA SER A 19 -24.22 -18.73 -44.68
C SER A 19 -25.45 -18.09 -44.04
N ASN A 20 -25.60 -16.78 -44.14
CA ASN A 20 -26.61 -16.00 -43.43
C ASN A 20 -27.86 -15.74 -44.28
N ARG A 21 -27.80 -15.85 -45.61
CA ARG A 21 -28.93 -15.61 -46.52
C ARG A 21 -29.36 -16.90 -47.22
N ALA A 22 -29.40 -17.99 -46.47
CA ALA A 22 -29.89 -19.26 -46.97
C ALA A 22 -31.37 -19.14 -47.41
N PRO A 23 -31.75 -19.62 -48.61
CA PRO A 23 -33.12 -19.55 -49.10
C PRO A 23 -34.01 -20.53 -48.34
N MET A 24 -35.01 -20.02 -47.64
CA MET A 24 -35.99 -20.79 -46.87
C MET A 24 -37.30 -20.86 -47.67
N SER A 25 -37.82 -22.07 -47.87
CA SER A 25 -39.10 -22.29 -48.56
C SER A 25 -40.25 -22.30 -47.55
N LEU A 26 -41.27 -21.47 -47.78
CA LEU A 26 -42.52 -21.51 -47.04
C LEU A 26 -43.48 -22.58 -47.61
N PRO A 27 -44.48 -23.06 -46.83
CA PRO A 27 -45.48 -24.02 -47.31
C PRO A 27 -46.27 -23.54 -48.53
N CYS A 28 -46.42 -22.23 -48.72
CA CYS A 28 -47.07 -21.63 -49.88
C CYS A 28 -46.19 -21.60 -51.16
N GLY A 29 -44.94 -22.06 -51.07
CA GLY A 29 -44.00 -22.11 -52.21
C GLY A 29 -43.12 -20.87 -52.37
N HIS A 30 -43.41 -19.78 -51.67
CA HIS A 30 -42.56 -18.59 -51.67
C HIS A 30 -41.23 -18.83 -50.95
N VAL A 31 -40.16 -18.20 -51.46
CA VAL A 31 -38.80 -18.36 -50.93
C VAL A 31 -38.22 -17.02 -50.48
N PHE A 32 -37.69 -16.99 -49.26
CA PHE A 32 -37.08 -15.80 -48.65
C PHE A 32 -35.76 -16.15 -47.99
N CYS A 33 -34.86 -15.18 -47.80
CA CYS A 33 -33.61 -15.48 -47.11
C CYS A 33 -33.85 -15.64 -45.61
N LYS A 34 -33.08 -16.51 -44.96
CA LYS A 34 -33.19 -16.84 -43.52
C LYS A 34 -33.27 -15.59 -42.65
N LEU A 35 -32.46 -14.57 -42.92
CA LEU A 35 -32.50 -13.29 -42.20
C LEU A 35 -33.86 -12.59 -42.33
N CYS A 36 -34.34 -12.38 -43.56
CA CYS A 36 -35.60 -11.66 -43.80
C CYS A 36 -36.80 -12.38 -43.21
N ILE A 37 -36.88 -13.70 -43.38
CA ILE A 37 -37.98 -14.46 -42.79
C ILE A 37 -37.85 -14.49 -41.26
N SER A 38 -36.64 -14.53 -40.69
CA SER A 38 -36.47 -14.48 -39.24
C SER A 38 -36.95 -13.17 -38.62
N GLN A 39 -36.64 -12.05 -39.27
CA GLN A 39 -37.06 -10.72 -38.83
C GLN A 39 -38.58 -10.55 -38.98
N TYR A 40 -39.15 -11.06 -40.07
CA TYR A 40 -40.59 -10.99 -40.32
C TYR A 40 -41.40 -11.92 -39.38
N SER A 41 -40.90 -13.12 -39.11
CA SER A 41 -41.56 -14.09 -38.23
C SER A 41 -41.53 -13.71 -36.74
N CYS A 42 -40.69 -12.76 -36.33
CA CYS A 42 -40.79 -12.15 -35.00
C CYS A 42 -42.09 -11.37 -34.79
N THR A 43 -42.71 -10.88 -35.87
CA THR A 43 -43.96 -10.10 -35.80
C THR A 43 -45.17 -10.87 -36.32
N PHE A 44 -45.00 -11.73 -37.34
CA PHE A 44 -46.11 -12.48 -37.96
C PHE A 44 -45.71 -13.90 -38.38
N SER A 45 -46.48 -14.91 -37.96
CA SER A 45 -46.30 -16.31 -38.39
C SER A 45 -46.97 -16.60 -39.74
N ALA A 46 -46.82 -15.69 -40.71
CA ALA A 46 -47.49 -15.73 -42.00
C ALA A 46 -46.57 -15.27 -43.14
N CYS A 47 -46.82 -15.75 -44.35
CA CYS A 47 -46.05 -15.40 -45.53
C CYS A 47 -46.18 -13.91 -45.86
N PRO A 48 -45.07 -13.18 -46.12
CA PRO A 48 -45.11 -11.78 -46.50
C PRO A 48 -45.90 -11.46 -47.78
N ASN A 49 -46.02 -12.42 -48.70
CA ASN A 49 -46.64 -12.20 -50.01
C ASN A 49 -48.14 -12.52 -50.03
N ASP A 50 -48.54 -13.61 -49.40
CA ASP A 50 -49.90 -14.17 -49.49
C ASP A 50 -50.57 -14.39 -48.14
N GLN A 51 -49.89 -14.04 -47.04
CA GLN A 51 -50.36 -14.17 -45.65
C GLN A 51 -50.70 -15.60 -45.22
N THR A 52 -50.27 -16.62 -45.97
CA THR A 52 -50.46 -18.01 -45.58
C THR A 52 -49.68 -18.31 -44.30
N PRO A 53 -50.31 -18.84 -43.24
CA PRO A 53 -49.63 -19.19 -42.00
C PRO A 53 -48.59 -20.29 -42.24
N HIS A 54 -47.46 -20.22 -41.56
CA HIS A 54 -46.37 -21.18 -41.71
C HIS A 54 -45.84 -21.63 -40.34
N PRO A 55 -45.19 -22.82 -40.26
CA PRO A 55 -44.62 -23.29 -39.01
C PRO A 55 -43.43 -22.41 -38.56
N PRO A 56 -42.98 -22.56 -37.29
CA PRO A 56 -41.80 -21.87 -36.79
C PRO A 56 -40.57 -22.05 -37.69
N LEU A 57 -39.70 -21.04 -37.72
CA LEU A 57 -38.53 -20.94 -38.60
C LEU A 57 -37.64 -22.19 -38.62
N ASP A 58 -37.45 -22.81 -37.46
CA ASP A 58 -36.57 -23.98 -37.29
C ASP A 58 -37.09 -25.23 -38.04
N LYS A 59 -38.37 -25.22 -38.42
CA LYS A 59 -39.02 -26.31 -39.16
C LYS A 59 -39.17 -26.02 -40.65
N LEU A 60 -38.76 -24.84 -41.12
CA LEU A 60 -38.86 -24.49 -42.53
C LEU A 60 -37.71 -25.14 -43.32
N PRO A 61 -38.00 -25.79 -44.45
CA PRO A 61 -36.96 -26.39 -45.27
C PRO A 61 -36.12 -25.35 -46.02
N LEU A 62 -34.85 -25.67 -46.23
CA LEU A 62 -33.98 -24.95 -47.15
C LEU A 62 -34.35 -25.27 -48.60
N CYS A 63 -34.40 -24.26 -49.46
CA CYS A 63 -34.56 -24.46 -50.90
C CYS A 63 -33.22 -24.91 -51.51
N LEU A 64 -32.94 -26.22 -51.43
CA LEU A 64 -31.70 -26.81 -51.94
C LEU A 64 -31.52 -26.58 -53.44
N ASN A 65 -32.61 -26.49 -54.21
CA ASN A 65 -32.57 -26.20 -55.65
C ASN A 65 -31.94 -24.84 -55.94
N ILE A 66 -32.25 -23.81 -55.15
CA ILE A 66 -31.64 -22.49 -55.29
C ILE A 66 -30.19 -22.53 -54.79
N LEU A 67 -29.92 -23.15 -53.63
CA LEU A 67 -28.56 -23.26 -53.09
C LEU A 67 -27.57 -23.99 -54.01
N HIS A 68 -27.98 -25.09 -54.63
CA HIS A 68 -27.12 -25.89 -55.50
C HIS A 68 -26.83 -25.20 -56.84
N ASN A 69 -27.78 -24.37 -57.30
CA ASN A 69 -27.64 -23.59 -58.52
C ASN A 69 -27.19 -22.15 -58.27
N LEU A 70 -26.83 -21.80 -57.02
CA LEU A 70 -26.18 -20.53 -56.76
C LEU A 70 -24.94 -20.41 -57.66
N PRO A 71 -24.72 -19.25 -58.29
CA PRO A 71 -23.48 -19.00 -58.99
C PRO A 71 -22.33 -19.23 -58.01
N LYS A 72 -21.63 -20.38 -58.13
CA LYS A 72 -20.47 -20.64 -57.29
C LYS A 72 -19.53 -19.46 -57.51
N PRO A 73 -19.03 -18.81 -56.44
CA PRO A 73 -18.00 -17.82 -56.62
C PRO A 73 -16.82 -18.56 -57.24
N LEU A 74 -16.71 -18.48 -58.57
CA LEU A 74 -15.48 -18.79 -59.27
C LEU A 74 -14.46 -17.92 -58.57
N ILE A 75 -13.59 -18.52 -57.78
CA ILE A 75 -12.49 -17.83 -57.14
C ILE A 75 -11.69 -17.23 -58.30
N LYS A 76 -11.95 -15.96 -58.64
CA LYS A 76 -11.33 -15.21 -59.74
C LYS A 76 -9.88 -14.83 -59.38
N VAL A 77 -9.16 -15.68 -58.67
CA VAL A 77 -7.76 -15.47 -58.26
C VAL A 77 -6.82 -15.43 -59.47
N THR A 78 -7.32 -15.81 -60.64
CA THR A 78 -6.59 -15.67 -61.89
C THR A 78 -7.01 -14.46 -62.70
N CYS A 79 -7.89 -13.56 -62.26
CA CYS A 79 -8.23 -12.36 -63.02
C CYS A 79 -7.30 -11.19 -62.69
N CYS A 80 -6.95 -10.39 -63.69
CA CYS A 80 -6.17 -9.18 -63.49
C CYS A 80 -6.98 -8.10 -62.76
N THR A 81 -6.36 -7.43 -61.80
CA THR A 81 -6.97 -6.33 -61.03
C THR A 81 -7.37 -5.14 -61.91
N ALA A 82 -6.53 -4.78 -62.89
CA ALA A 82 -6.83 -3.74 -63.87
C ALA A 82 -7.83 -4.19 -64.95
N HIS A 83 -7.90 -5.49 -65.22
CA HIS A 83 -8.77 -6.07 -66.26
C HIS A 83 -9.55 -7.27 -65.71
N PRO A 84 -10.66 -7.06 -64.96
CA PRO A 84 -11.38 -8.11 -64.23
C PRO A 84 -11.94 -9.25 -65.11
N ARG A 85 -12.07 -9.01 -66.42
CA ARG A 85 -12.52 -10.00 -67.41
C ARG A 85 -11.38 -10.83 -68.01
N ARG A 86 -10.12 -10.45 -67.79
CA ARG A 86 -8.95 -11.13 -68.39
C ARG A 86 -8.19 -11.93 -67.35
N GLN A 87 -7.78 -13.14 -67.74
CA GLN A 87 -6.95 -13.99 -66.91
C GLN A 87 -5.48 -13.57 -66.94
N ILE A 88 -4.83 -13.65 -65.79
CA ILE A 88 -3.39 -13.59 -65.57
C ILE A 88 -2.77 -14.80 -66.26
N LYS A 89 -1.81 -14.54 -67.14
CA LYS A 89 -1.08 -15.57 -67.89
C LYS A 89 0.44 -15.47 -67.72
N TYR A 90 0.92 -14.34 -67.21
CA TYR A 90 2.35 -14.05 -67.13
C TYR A 90 2.72 -13.54 -65.74
N LYS A 91 3.96 -13.79 -65.31
CA LYS A 91 4.57 -13.23 -64.11
C LYS A 91 5.88 -12.56 -64.49
N CYS A 92 6.04 -11.27 -64.15
CA CYS A 92 7.32 -10.58 -64.31
C CYS A 92 8.24 -10.96 -63.14
N ARG A 93 9.43 -11.50 -63.42
CA ARG A 93 10.40 -11.87 -62.37
C ARG A 93 10.99 -10.66 -61.68
N VAL A 94 11.27 -9.60 -62.45
CA VAL A 94 11.91 -8.37 -61.96
C VAL A 94 11.01 -7.62 -60.97
N HIS A 95 9.72 -7.51 -61.27
CA HIS A 95 8.76 -6.77 -60.44
C HIS A 95 7.92 -7.67 -59.53
N ASN A 96 8.02 -8.99 -59.67
CA ASN A 96 7.20 -9.98 -58.98
C ASN A 96 5.67 -9.77 -59.17
N THR A 97 5.25 -9.17 -60.29
CA THR A 97 3.84 -8.86 -60.59
C THR A 97 3.22 -9.88 -61.54
N CYS A 98 1.92 -10.15 -61.33
CA CYS A 98 1.12 -11.04 -62.17
C CYS A 98 0.34 -10.23 -63.23
N LEU A 99 0.48 -10.59 -64.50
CA LEU A 99 0.01 -9.81 -65.66
C LEU A 99 -0.95 -10.63 -66.53
N CYS A 100 -2.04 -10.01 -66.98
CA CYS A 100 -2.85 -10.56 -68.07
C CYS A 100 -2.24 -10.24 -69.44
N SER A 101 -2.89 -10.72 -70.50
CA SER A 101 -2.47 -10.48 -71.89
C SER A 101 -2.43 -9.01 -72.32
N GLU A 102 -3.11 -8.11 -71.60
CA GLU A 102 -3.12 -6.67 -71.90
C GLU A 102 -2.05 -5.93 -71.09
N CYS A 103 -2.00 -6.19 -69.78
CA CYS A 103 -0.96 -5.62 -68.91
C CYS A 103 0.45 -6.03 -69.34
N VAL A 104 0.63 -7.23 -69.89
CA VAL A 104 1.95 -7.66 -70.37
C VAL A 104 2.48 -6.76 -71.50
N LEU A 105 1.60 -6.26 -72.39
CA LEU A 105 2.01 -5.39 -73.49
C LEU A 105 2.45 -4.01 -73.00
N LEU A 106 1.78 -3.50 -71.97
CA LEU A 106 2.13 -2.22 -71.34
C LEU A 106 3.35 -2.33 -70.43
N HIS A 107 3.61 -3.53 -69.89
CA HIS A 107 4.69 -3.79 -68.95
C HIS A 107 5.96 -4.34 -69.63
N ALA A 108 5.86 -4.85 -70.86
CA ALA A 108 6.98 -5.39 -71.61
C ALA A 108 7.87 -4.25 -72.14
N GLY A 109 8.81 -3.80 -71.31
CA GLY A 109 9.96 -3.00 -71.70
C GLY A 109 11.26 -3.82 -71.79
N PRO A 110 12.34 -3.28 -72.38
CA PRO A 110 13.65 -3.92 -72.35
C PRO A 110 14.12 -4.13 -70.90
N GLY A 111 14.54 -5.35 -70.57
CA GLY A 111 15.01 -5.73 -69.23
C GLY A 111 14.01 -6.50 -68.36
N HIS A 112 12.78 -6.73 -68.81
CA HIS A 112 11.80 -7.53 -68.07
C HIS A 112 11.78 -9.00 -68.50
N GLU A 113 12.09 -9.89 -67.56
CA GLU A 113 11.92 -11.33 -67.74
C GLU A 113 10.47 -11.73 -67.39
N LEU A 114 9.71 -12.16 -68.41
CA LEU A 114 8.32 -12.57 -68.29
C LEU A 114 8.22 -14.10 -68.37
N LEU A 115 7.66 -14.72 -67.34
CA LEU A 115 7.44 -16.17 -67.28
C LEU A 115 5.96 -16.50 -67.41
N LEU A 116 5.62 -17.65 -68.00
CA LEU A 116 4.26 -18.16 -68.00
C LEU A 116 3.82 -18.43 -66.57
N PHE A 117 2.72 -17.80 -66.16
CA PHE A 117 2.16 -17.97 -64.84
C PHE A 117 1.34 -19.25 -64.79
N LYS A 118 1.94 -20.29 -64.22
CA LYS A 118 1.22 -21.50 -63.79
C LYS A 118 1.19 -21.49 -62.27
N VAL A 119 -0.02 -21.43 -61.70
CA VAL A 119 -0.19 -21.52 -60.24
C VAL A 119 0.30 -22.91 -59.81
N ASN A 120 1.40 -22.95 -59.07
CA ASN A 120 1.80 -24.15 -58.35
C ASN A 120 1.08 -24.15 -57.00
N THR A 121 -0.04 -24.86 -56.93
CA THR A 121 -0.89 -24.91 -55.74
C THR A 121 -0.20 -25.58 -54.56
N GLU A 122 0.71 -26.52 -54.80
CA GLU A 122 1.43 -27.20 -53.72
C GLU A 122 2.46 -26.28 -53.07
N LYS A 123 3.23 -25.54 -53.87
CA LYS A 123 4.17 -24.54 -53.32
C LYS A 123 3.42 -23.46 -52.53
N LEU A 124 2.29 -22.97 -53.05
CA LEU A 124 1.49 -21.98 -52.32
C LEU A 124 0.95 -22.52 -50.99
N ARG A 125 0.56 -23.81 -50.93
CA ARG A 125 0.15 -24.45 -49.68
C ARG A 125 1.30 -24.57 -48.69
N GLU A 126 2.50 -24.90 -49.17
CA GLU A 126 3.71 -24.98 -48.37
C GLU A 126 4.08 -23.60 -47.79
N ASP A 127 4.12 -22.57 -48.62
CA ASP A 127 4.39 -21.19 -48.18
C ASP A 127 3.35 -20.70 -47.15
N ILE A 128 2.06 -21.01 -47.36
CA ILE A 128 0.98 -20.69 -46.40
C ILE A 128 1.19 -21.44 -45.08
N LYS A 129 1.59 -22.71 -45.14
CA LYS A 129 1.84 -23.53 -43.95
C LYS A 129 3.01 -22.99 -43.14
N GLU A 130 4.13 -22.68 -43.79
CA GLU A 130 5.31 -22.08 -43.13
C GLU A 130 4.96 -20.74 -42.46
N LEU A 131 4.18 -19.90 -43.14
CA LEU A 131 3.73 -18.62 -42.58
C LEU A 131 2.78 -18.82 -41.39
N ALA A 132 1.87 -19.81 -41.46
CA ALA A 132 0.99 -20.17 -40.35
C ALA A 132 1.80 -20.67 -39.14
N ASP A 133 2.75 -21.58 -39.34
CA ASP A 133 3.61 -22.12 -38.28
C ASP A 133 4.45 -21.00 -37.61
N THR A 134 4.97 -20.06 -38.41
CA THR A 134 5.71 -18.89 -37.90
C THR A 134 4.79 -17.98 -37.08
N THR A 135 3.58 -17.73 -37.57
CA THR A 135 2.59 -16.88 -36.87
C THR A 135 2.18 -17.51 -35.54
N ASP A 136 1.96 -18.82 -35.50
CA ASP A 136 1.63 -19.56 -34.29
C ASP A 136 2.78 -19.51 -33.27
N SER A 137 4.04 -19.57 -33.71
CA SER A 137 5.20 -19.40 -32.83
C SER A 137 5.23 -18.00 -32.21
N VAL A 138 5.07 -16.95 -33.03
CA VAL A 138 5.06 -15.56 -32.55
C VAL A 138 3.90 -15.32 -31.59
N ALA A 139 2.72 -15.88 -31.87
CA ALA A 139 1.56 -15.78 -30.99
C ALA A 139 1.85 -16.42 -29.62
N LYS A 140 2.45 -17.62 -29.57
CA LYS A 140 2.84 -18.29 -28.33
C LYS A 140 3.87 -17.48 -27.53
N ASP A 141 4.86 -16.90 -28.20
CA ASP A 141 5.87 -16.07 -27.53
C ASP A 141 5.25 -14.79 -26.95
N ALA A 142 4.34 -14.15 -27.70
CA ALA A 142 3.61 -12.99 -27.23
C ALA A 142 2.69 -13.30 -26.04
N GLU A 143 2.00 -14.45 -26.06
CA GLU A 143 1.20 -14.94 -24.93
C GLU A 143 2.06 -15.18 -23.68
N LYS A 144 3.23 -15.80 -23.84
CA LYS A 144 4.17 -16.02 -22.73
C LYS A 144 4.66 -14.69 -22.15
N ALA A 145 5.08 -13.75 -23.00
CA ALA A 145 5.50 -12.43 -22.54
C ALA A 145 4.37 -11.70 -21.80
N LEU A 146 3.13 -11.79 -22.30
CA LEU A 146 1.96 -11.21 -21.62
C LEU A 146 1.74 -11.82 -20.24
N GLN A 147 1.87 -13.14 -20.10
CA GLN A 147 1.78 -13.82 -18.80
C GLN A 147 2.87 -13.36 -17.83
N GLU A 148 4.11 -13.18 -18.30
CA GLU A 148 5.22 -12.65 -17.49
C GLU A 148 4.93 -11.23 -16.99
N TYR A 149 4.41 -10.34 -17.84
CA TYR A 149 4.00 -8.99 -17.45
C TYR A 149 2.86 -8.99 -16.42
N VAL A 150 1.89 -9.89 -16.56
CA VAL A 150 0.80 -10.05 -15.58
C VAL A 150 1.35 -10.47 -14.21
N VAL A 151 2.30 -11.40 -14.17
CA VAL A 151 2.96 -11.82 -12.92
C VAL A 151 3.78 -10.68 -12.32
N MET A 152 4.54 -9.94 -13.14
CA MET A 152 5.32 -8.79 -12.67
C MET A 152 4.43 -7.68 -12.10
N SER A 153 3.30 -7.39 -12.75
CA SER A 153 2.31 -6.43 -12.27
C SER A 153 1.73 -6.82 -10.89
N LYS A 154 1.39 -8.11 -10.70
CA LYS A 154 0.92 -8.62 -9.40
C LYS A 154 1.98 -8.47 -8.30
N LYS A 155 3.24 -8.78 -8.61
CA LYS A 155 4.38 -8.59 -7.67
C LYS A 155 4.56 -7.12 -7.29
N LEU A 156 4.44 -6.22 -8.26
CA LEU A 156 4.54 -4.78 -8.03
C LEU A 156 3.40 -4.26 -7.14
N SER A 157 2.16 -4.69 -7.41
CA SER A 157 0.99 -4.33 -6.59
C SER A 157 1.18 -4.80 -5.15
N SER A 158 1.52 -6.08 -4.94
CA SER A 158 1.68 -6.64 -3.60
C SER A 158 2.84 -5.99 -2.83
N PHE A 159 3.91 -5.58 -3.52
CA PHE A 159 5.01 -4.82 -2.92
C PHE A 159 4.53 -3.48 -2.36
N TYR A 160 3.82 -2.67 -3.17
CA TYR A 160 3.35 -1.35 -2.73
C TYR A 160 2.23 -1.45 -1.69
N GLU A 161 1.31 -2.42 -1.81
CA GLU A 161 0.30 -2.71 -0.79
C GLU A 161 0.95 -3.04 0.56
N ASN A 162 2.03 -3.82 0.55
CA ASN A 162 2.81 -4.10 1.76
C ASN A 162 3.44 -2.82 2.33
N GLN A 163 4.05 -1.97 1.48
CA GLN A 163 4.60 -0.69 1.98
C GLN A 163 3.52 0.21 2.59
N ILE A 164 2.36 0.32 1.95
CA ILE A 164 1.21 1.06 2.48
C ILE A 164 0.78 0.49 3.84
N SER A 165 0.67 -0.84 3.94
CA SER A 165 0.31 -1.52 5.18
C SER A 165 1.32 -1.27 6.32
N ARG A 166 2.63 -1.27 6.01
CA ARG A 166 3.69 -0.94 6.97
C ARG A 166 3.58 0.49 7.48
N VAL A 167 3.33 1.45 6.59
CA VAL A 167 3.12 2.86 6.96
C VAL A 167 1.90 2.99 7.86
N ASN A 168 0.75 2.45 7.44
CA ASN A 168 -0.48 2.51 8.23
C ASN A 168 -0.30 1.89 9.62
N SER A 169 0.34 0.72 9.70
CA SER A 169 0.60 0.04 10.97
C SER A 169 1.50 0.88 11.90
N ALA A 170 2.50 1.58 11.36
CA ALA A 170 3.36 2.47 12.14
C ALA A 170 2.56 3.66 12.72
N PHE A 171 1.70 4.28 11.92
CA PHE A 171 0.84 5.37 12.39
C PHE A 171 -0.18 4.89 13.44
N GLU A 172 -0.78 3.72 13.26
CA GLU A 172 -1.70 3.14 14.25
C GLU A 172 -1.01 2.86 15.60
N VAL A 173 0.26 2.46 15.60
CA VAL A 173 1.05 2.34 16.84
C VAL A 173 1.26 3.71 17.48
N ALA A 174 1.65 4.72 16.72
CA ALA A 174 1.87 6.08 17.23
C ALA A 174 0.58 6.70 17.81
N ILE A 175 -0.55 6.55 17.12
CA ILE A 175 -1.87 7.01 17.59
C ILE A 175 -2.23 6.34 18.92
N ARG A 176 -2.05 5.02 19.03
CA ARG A 176 -2.32 4.29 20.27
C ARG A 176 -1.45 4.79 21.43
N GLN A 177 -0.18 5.07 21.19
CA GLN A 177 0.72 5.63 22.20
C GLN A 177 0.28 7.03 22.65
N ILE A 178 -0.05 7.92 21.71
CA ILE A 178 -0.54 9.28 22.02
C ILE A 178 -1.82 9.21 22.86
N VAL A 179 -2.79 8.38 22.45
CA VAL A 179 -4.07 8.22 23.17
C VAL A 179 -3.86 7.63 24.56
N SER A 180 -2.97 6.65 24.72
CA SER A 180 -2.61 6.10 26.03
C SER A 180 -2.03 7.18 26.94
N ARG A 181 -1.08 7.97 26.41
CA ARG A 181 -0.43 9.05 27.16
C ARG A 181 -1.41 10.15 27.56
N GLN A 182 -2.33 10.51 26.66
CA GLN A 182 -3.43 11.43 26.96
C GLN A 182 -4.26 10.94 28.15
N LYS A 183 -4.66 9.65 28.16
CA LYS A 183 -5.43 9.07 29.26
C LYS A 183 -4.68 9.14 30.59
N GLU A 184 -3.39 8.82 30.60
CA GLU A 184 -2.55 8.90 31.80
C GLU A 184 -2.47 10.33 32.36
N LEU A 185 -2.24 11.32 31.50
CA LEU A 185 -2.13 12.72 31.90
C LEU A 185 -3.46 13.25 32.47
N VAL A 186 -4.58 12.93 31.80
CA VAL A 186 -5.91 13.31 32.28
C VAL A 186 -6.23 12.66 33.62
N GLU A 187 -5.92 11.37 33.80
CA GLU A 187 -6.16 10.71 35.09
C GLU A 187 -5.25 11.26 36.19
N GLY A 188 -4.01 11.63 35.86
CA GLY A 188 -3.12 12.35 36.78
C GLY A 188 -3.70 13.68 37.26
N LEU A 189 -4.21 14.50 36.33
CA LEU A 189 -4.86 15.77 36.67
C LEU A 189 -6.13 15.57 37.51
N ARG A 190 -6.96 14.58 37.18
CA ARG A 190 -8.15 14.22 37.97
C ARG A 190 -7.79 13.78 39.37
N LYS A 191 -6.72 12.99 39.52
CA LYS A 191 -6.21 12.59 40.84
C LYS A 191 -5.78 13.82 41.65
N HIS A 192 -4.99 14.71 41.06
CA HIS A 192 -4.59 15.95 41.73
C HIS A 192 -5.78 16.81 42.17
N LEU A 193 -6.81 16.93 41.33
CA LEU A 193 -8.04 17.63 41.68
C LEU A 193 -8.73 16.99 42.89
N ARG A 194 -8.93 15.66 42.89
CA ARG A 194 -9.52 14.93 44.02
C ARG A 194 -8.71 15.12 45.31
N ASP A 195 -7.39 15.03 45.23
CA ASP A 195 -6.50 15.22 46.37
C ASP A 195 -6.61 16.64 46.96
N GLN A 196 -6.69 17.67 46.10
CA GLN A 196 -6.90 19.06 46.55
C GLN A 196 -8.29 19.28 47.16
N GLN A 197 -9.34 18.70 46.58
CA GLN A 197 -10.71 18.77 47.11
C GLN A 197 -10.80 18.11 48.49
N ASN A 198 -10.27 16.90 48.63
CA ASN A 198 -10.22 16.19 49.91
C ASN A 198 -9.48 17.00 50.98
N ALA A 199 -8.34 17.61 50.64
CA ALA A 199 -7.59 18.46 51.55
C ALA A 199 -8.39 19.71 51.99
N LEU A 200 -9.12 20.33 51.07
CA LEU A 200 -10.01 21.45 51.38
C LEU A 200 -11.18 21.03 52.27
N ASP A 201 -11.80 19.88 52.01
CA ASP A 201 -12.91 19.36 52.82
C ASP A 201 -12.46 19.03 54.24
N MET A 202 -11.28 18.42 54.41
CA MET A 202 -10.71 18.20 55.74
C MET A 202 -10.48 19.52 56.50
N LYS A 203 -9.97 20.56 55.82
CA LYS A 203 -9.79 21.90 56.41
C LYS A 203 -11.14 22.54 56.76
N LYS A 204 -12.12 22.47 55.86
CA LYS A 204 -13.49 22.95 56.08
C LYS A 204 -14.15 22.28 57.28
N ASN A 205 -14.04 20.95 57.40
CA ASN A 205 -14.57 20.19 58.52
C ASN A 205 -13.91 20.60 59.84
N LYS A 206 -12.58 20.76 59.86
CA LYS A 206 -11.85 21.23 61.04
C LYS A 206 -12.27 22.64 61.47
N CYS A 207 -12.44 23.56 60.52
CA CYS A 207 -12.96 24.90 60.77
C CYS A 207 -14.41 24.86 61.29
N SER A 208 -15.26 24.04 60.69
CA SER A 208 -16.66 23.86 61.12
C SER A 208 -16.74 23.35 62.55
N MET A 209 -15.94 22.35 62.93
CA MET A 209 -15.88 21.85 64.30
C MET A 209 -15.40 22.93 65.29
N SER A 210 -14.39 23.72 64.90
CA SER A 210 -13.87 24.81 65.72
C SER A 210 -14.90 25.92 65.90
N LEU A 211 -15.66 26.23 64.84
CA LEU A 211 -16.76 27.19 64.87
C LEU A 211 -17.89 26.75 65.80
N GLU A 212 -18.33 25.49 65.71
CA GLU A 212 -19.39 24.97 66.59
C GLU A 212 -18.95 24.97 68.06
N LYS A 213 -17.69 24.64 68.36
CA LYS A 213 -17.12 24.81 69.71
C LYS A 213 -17.16 26.26 70.18
N ALA A 214 -16.73 27.20 69.34
CA ALA A 214 -16.72 28.63 69.67
C ALA A 214 -18.14 29.18 69.90
N LYS A 215 -19.12 28.79 69.08
CA LYS A 215 -20.53 29.12 69.29
C LYS A 215 -21.05 28.56 70.61
N GLY A 216 -20.76 27.29 70.91
CA GLY A 216 -21.15 26.67 72.17
C GLY A 216 -20.60 27.42 73.39
N TRP A 217 -19.33 27.85 73.32
CA TRP A 217 -18.73 28.71 74.35
C TRP A 217 -19.38 30.09 74.44
N SER A 218 -19.68 30.73 73.31
CA SER A 218 -20.39 32.00 73.29
C SER A 218 -21.75 31.91 74.00
N THR A 219 -22.50 30.83 73.79
CA THR A 219 -23.79 30.61 74.47
C THR A 219 -23.61 30.39 75.96
N LYS A 220 -22.62 29.58 76.38
CA LYS A 220 -22.31 29.34 77.80
C LYS A 220 -21.95 30.63 78.53
N LEU A 221 -21.05 31.43 77.97
CA LEU A 221 -20.63 32.71 78.54
C LEU A 221 -21.79 33.71 78.62
N HIS A 222 -22.65 33.74 77.59
CA HIS A 222 -23.85 34.58 77.60
C HIS A 222 -24.85 34.17 78.69
N ASN A 223 -25.03 32.87 78.94
CA ASN A 223 -25.89 32.39 80.02
C ASN A 223 -25.27 32.67 81.40
N LEU A 224 -23.96 32.43 81.57
CA LEU A 224 -23.26 32.78 82.80
C LEU A 224 -23.40 34.28 83.13
N SER A 225 -23.33 35.15 82.11
CA SER A 225 -23.54 36.59 82.28
C SER A 225 -24.94 36.95 82.81
N LYS A 226 -25.95 36.09 82.63
CA LYS A 226 -27.29 36.30 83.21
C LYS A 226 -27.38 35.84 84.66
N ASP A 227 -26.62 34.80 85.00
CA ASP A 227 -26.67 34.11 86.30
C ASP A 227 -25.58 34.58 87.28
N LEU A 228 -24.93 35.73 87.01
CA LEU A 228 -23.82 36.28 87.80
C LEU A 228 -24.18 36.58 89.27
N GLY A 229 -25.46 36.72 89.61
CA GLY A 229 -25.91 37.10 90.96
C GLY A 229 -25.75 36.00 92.01
N ASP A 230 -25.68 34.74 91.59
CA ASP A 230 -25.75 33.58 92.49
C ASP A 230 -24.37 32.91 92.74
N MET A 231 -23.30 33.44 92.16
CA MET A 231 -21.97 32.82 92.19
C MET A 231 -20.96 33.67 92.97
N THR A 232 -20.09 33.04 93.75
CA THR A 232 -19.04 33.76 94.48
C THR A 232 -17.90 34.18 93.55
N TYR A 233 -17.13 35.19 93.96
CA TYR A 233 -16.03 35.71 93.16
C TYR A 233 -14.92 34.67 92.90
N ASP A 234 -14.60 33.81 93.87
CA ASP A 234 -13.58 32.78 93.70
C ASP A 234 -14.01 31.69 92.72
N GLU A 235 -15.28 31.28 92.75
CA GLU A 235 -15.88 30.37 91.76
C GLU A 235 -15.85 30.98 90.35
N PHE A 236 -16.15 32.28 90.24
CA PHE A 236 -16.06 33.01 88.98
C PHE A 236 -14.63 33.05 88.43
N SER A 237 -13.67 33.45 89.26
CA SER A 237 -12.27 33.58 88.87
C SER A 237 -11.69 32.26 88.37
N LYS A 238 -11.98 31.16 89.09
CA LYS A 238 -11.59 29.81 88.70
C LYS A 238 -12.23 29.40 87.36
N TYR A 239 -13.54 29.61 87.21
CA TYR A 239 -14.27 29.28 85.99
C TYR A 239 -13.73 30.03 84.77
N ILE A 240 -13.47 31.33 84.90
CA ILE A 240 -12.93 32.16 83.82
C ILE A 240 -11.53 31.71 83.43
N SER A 241 -10.66 31.40 84.40
CA SER A 241 -9.31 30.85 84.14
C SER A 241 -9.37 29.56 83.32
N GLU A 242 -10.21 28.61 83.73
CA GLU A 242 -10.40 27.33 83.02
C GLU A 242 -10.96 27.56 81.61
N THR A 243 -11.96 28.45 81.48
CA THR A 243 -12.57 28.82 80.20
C THR A 243 -11.57 29.48 79.24
N TYR A 244 -10.70 30.35 79.75
CA TYR A 244 -9.67 31.01 78.93
C TYR A 244 -8.65 30.00 78.39
N SER A 245 -8.27 29.02 79.21
CA SER A 245 -7.39 27.93 78.81
C SER A 245 -8.03 27.11 77.67
N GLU A 246 -9.30 26.74 77.80
CA GLU A 246 -10.00 25.98 76.76
C GLU A 246 -10.19 26.78 75.47
N LEU A 247 -10.56 28.06 75.55
CA LEU A 247 -10.71 28.94 74.37
C LEU A 247 -9.39 29.13 73.61
N SER A 248 -8.25 29.16 74.31
CA SER A 248 -6.93 29.29 73.68
C SER A 248 -6.63 28.13 72.71
N THR A 249 -7.21 26.95 72.95
CA THR A 249 -7.03 25.76 72.10
C THR A 249 -7.89 25.78 70.83
N ILE A 250 -8.92 26.63 70.77
CA ILE A 250 -9.86 26.74 69.63
C ILE A 250 -9.30 27.67 68.53
N SER A 251 -8.20 28.38 68.81
CA SER A 251 -7.63 29.37 67.88
C SER A 251 -7.43 28.78 66.48
N PRO A 252 -8.08 29.36 65.45
CA PRO A 252 -7.91 28.90 64.07
C PRO A 252 -6.44 29.07 63.70
N THR A 253 -5.79 27.95 63.41
CA THR A 253 -4.39 27.93 63.00
C THR A 253 -4.28 28.73 61.70
N LYS A 254 -3.69 29.93 61.77
CA LYS A 254 -3.53 30.88 60.64
C LYS A 254 -2.57 30.39 59.54
N ASN A 255 -2.15 29.12 59.57
CA ASN A 255 -1.29 28.54 58.55
C ASN A 255 -2.15 28.20 57.32
N GLN A 256 -2.44 29.22 56.54
CA GLN A 256 -3.03 29.10 55.21
C GLN A 256 -1.95 28.54 54.28
N GLU A 257 -1.86 27.22 54.18
CA GLU A 257 -1.07 26.60 53.12
C GLU A 257 -1.74 26.90 51.77
N ASP A 258 -0.95 27.41 50.83
CA ASP A 258 -1.42 27.75 49.48
C ASP A 258 -1.89 26.51 48.71
N LEU A 259 -2.96 26.69 47.94
CA LEU A 259 -3.45 25.69 46.99
C LEU A 259 -2.38 25.40 45.93
N LYS A 260 -2.10 24.11 45.71
CA LYS A 260 -1.15 23.70 44.66
C LYS A 260 -1.91 23.47 43.37
N LEU A 261 -1.75 24.40 42.43
CA LEU A 261 -2.30 24.30 41.08
C LEU A 261 -1.30 23.59 40.17
N TYR A 262 -1.74 22.52 39.52
CA TYR A 262 -0.95 21.80 38.54
C TYR A 262 -1.35 22.27 37.14
N VAL A 263 -0.38 22.69 36.34
CA VAL A 263 -0.60 23.16 34.96
C VAL A 263 0.05 22.17 34.02
N PHE A 264 -0.70 21.76 33.00
CA PHE A 264 -0.19 20.91 31.93
C PHE A 264 0.60 21.76 30.93
N ASN A 265 1.70 21.20 30.42
CA ASN A 265 2.47 21.82 29.35
C ASN A 265 2.06 21.17 28.03
N ASP A 266 1.51 21.97 27.11
CA ASP A 266 0.84 21.51 25.89
C ASP A 266 1.80 21.01 24.79
N LEU A 267 3.06 20.76 25.11
CA LEU A 267 4.09 20.36 24.14
C LEU A 267 4.29 18.84 24.17
N ILE A 268 3.90 18.18 23.07
CA ILE A 268 4.17 16.76 22.82
C ILE A 268 5.42 16.66 21.95
N ASN A 269 6.47 16.00 22.44
CA ASN A 269 7.68 15.75 21.66
C ASN A 269 7.47 14.53 20.76
N LEU A 270 7.36 14.77 19.45
CA LEU A 270 7.17 13.71 18.45
C LEU A 270 8.40 12.81 18.28
N GLY A 271 9.59 13.24 18.74
CA GLY A 271 10.81 12.42 18.67
C GLY A 271 10.74 11.12 19.47
N GLU A 272 9.85 11.04 20.46
CA GLU A 272 9.64 9.83 21.27
C GLU A 272 8.75 8.79 20.56
N LEU A 273 8.04 9.18 19.49
CA LEU A 273 7.12 8.30 18.74
C LEU A 273 7.81 7.52 17.61
N GLY A 274 9.14 7.63 17.51
CA GLY A 274 9.96 6.90 16.54
C GLY A 274 10.26 7.69 15.26
N ASN A 275 11.37 7.34 14.61
CA ASN A 275 11.80 7.99 13.37
C ASN A 275 11.02 7.43 12.17
N LEU A 276 10.03 8.18 11.69
CA LEU A 276 9.44 7.97 10.36
C LEU A 276 10.40 8.55 9.31
N SER A 277 11.32 7.73 8.81
CA SER A 277 12.24 8.15 7.74
C SER A 277 11.48 8.23 6.41
N ILE A 278 11.57 9.39 5.76
CA ILE A 278 11.00 9.62 4.42
C ILE A 278 11.82 8.79 3.41
N PHE A 279 11.08 8.11 2.53
CA PHE A 279 11.53 7.15 1.51
C PHE A 279 12.96 7.35 1.02
N LYS A 280 13.74 6.27 1.06
CA LYS A 280 14.96 6.16 0.27
C LYS A 280 14.59 5.49 -1.04
N GLU A 281 14.81 6.18 -2.16
CA GLU A 281 14.65 5.61 -3.50
C GLU A 281 15.50 4.32 -3.59
N MET A 282 14.84 3.17 -3.67
CA MET A 282 15.53 1.91 -3.95
C MET A 282 15.77 1.88 -5.46
N LYS A 283 16.93 2.40 -5.86
CA LYS A 283 17.43 2.20 -7.22
C LYS A 283 17.74 0.72 -7.40
N GLU A 284 16.98 0.10 -8.30
CA GLU A 284 16.99 -1.32 -8.64
C GLU A 284 16.41 -2.26 -7.56
N ILE A 285 15.27 -2.88 -7.90
CA ILE A 285 14.90 -4.18 -7.34
C ILE A 285 15.91 -5.17 -7.93
N LYS A 286 17.13 -5.24 -7.37
CA LYS A 286 17.98 -6.43 -7.60
C LYS A 286 17.16 -7.60 -7.09
N GLU A 287 16.87 -8.54 -7.99
CA GLU A 287 16.33 -9.84 -7.61
C GLU A 287 17.21 -10.36 -6.47
N MET A 288 16.63 -10.45 -5.27
CA MET A 288 17.39 -10.88 -4.11
C MET A 288 17.67 -12.36 -4.27
N ASN A 289 18.87 -12.70 -4.71
CA ASN A 289 19.28 -14.10 -4.79
C ASN A 289 19.90 -14.52 -3.45
N TRP A 290 19.72 -15.79 -3.08
CA TRP A 290 20.47 -16.41 -1.99
C TRP A 290 21.44 -17.46 -2.55
N THR A 291 22.66 -17.42 -2.06
CA THR A 291 23.71 -18.38 -2.44
C THR A 291 23.54 -19.66 -1.62
N CYS A 292 23.47 -20.80 -2.30
CA CYS A 292 23.39 -22.11 -1.64
C CYS A 292 24.64 -22.37 -0.81
N SER A 293 24.47 -22.70 0.47
CA SER A 293 25.58 -23.01 1.38
C SER A 293 26.33 -24.31 1.04
N ARG A 294 25.72 -25.21 0.24
CA ARG A 294 26.34 -26.46 -0.20
C ARG A 294 27.05 -26.38 -1.54
N CYS A 295 26.39 -25.84 -2.57
CA CYS A 295 26.92 -25.86 -3.94
C CYS A 295 27.21 -24.47 -4.51
N THR A 296 27.01 -23.40 -3.73
CA THR A 296 27.29 -21.99 -4.12
C THR A 296 26.45 -21.42 -5.26
N LEU A 297 25.46 -22.16 -5.78
CA LEU A 297 24.53 -21.65 -6.78
C LEU A 297 23.69 -20.50 -6.20
N GLU A 298 23.53 -19.41 -6.96
CA GLU A 298 22.55 -18.37 -6.66
C GLU A 298 21.13 -18.84 -7.00
N ASN A 299 20.22 -18.75 -6.04
CA ASN A 299 18.83 -19.14 -6.18
C ASN A 299 17.94 -17.91 -5.95
N PRO A 300 16.80 -17.78 -6.63
CA PRO A 300 15.85 -16.69 -6.39
C PRO A 300 15.35 -16.66 -4.94
N GLU A 301 15.02 -15.49 -4.38
CA GLU A 301 14.52 -15.36 -3.00
C GLU A 301 13.27 -16.21 -2.72
N SER A 302 12.46 -16.44 -3.76
CA SER A 302 11.24 -17.22 -3.68
C SER A 302 11.48 -18.71 -3.44
N GLU A 303 12.66 -19.22 -3.74
CA GLU A 303 12.97 -20.64 -3.58
C GLU A 303 13.45 -20.94 -2.16
N SER A 304 12.80 -21.90 -1.52
CA SER A 304 13.19 -22.40 -0.19
C SER A 304 14.27 -23.49 -0.26
N TYR A 305 14.58 -23.98 -1.46
CA TYR A 305 15.57 -25.03 -1.72
C TYR A 305 16.46 -24.66 -2.90
N CYS A 306 17.70 -25.16 -2.90
CA CYS A 306 18.61 -24.91 -4.00
C CYS A 306 18.21 -25.70 -5.26
N ASN A 307 18.13 -25.04 -6.41
CA ASN A 307 17.73 -25.67 -7.68
C ASN A 307 18.71 -26.76 -8.16
N ALA A 308 19.99 -26.71 -7.76
CA ALA A 308 20.97 -27.73 -8.15
C ALA A 308 21.07 -28.91 -7.17
N CYS A 309 21.09 -28.65 -5.86
CA CYS A 309 21.38 -29.69 -4.86
C CYS A 309 20.25 -29.95 -3.87
N LEU A 310 19.11 -29.27 -4.02
CA LEU A 310 17.92 -29.38 -3.17
C LEU A 310 18.16 -29.12 -1.68
N SER A 311 19.30 -28.53 -1.30
CA SER A 311 19.55 -28.13 0.08
C SER A 311 18.61 -27.00 0.47
N ALA A 312 17.99 -27.08 1.66
CA ALA A 312 17.18 -26.00 2.20
C ALA A 312 17.99 -24.71 2.32
N ARG A 313 17.32 -23.58 2.06
CA ARG A 313 17.85 -22.24 2.34
C ARG A 313 18.18 -22.19 3.82
N SER A 314 19.44 -21.89 4.14
CA SER A 314 19.88 -21.71 5.52
C SER A 314 19.16 -20.47 6.06
N SER A 315 18.03 -20.68 6.74
CA SER A 315 17.36 -19.65 7.50
C SER A 315 18.33 -19.20 8.57
N ALA A 316 18.77 -17.94 8.49
CA ALA A 316 19.51 -17.31 9.57
C ALA A 316 18.71 -17.56 10.86
N ALA A 317 19.35 -18.22 11.82
CA ALA A 317 18.71 -18.89 12.94
C ALA A 317 17.71 -17.98 13.69
N ALA A 318 16.50 -18.48 13.87
CA ALA A 318 15.57 -17.97 14.88
C ALA A 318 16.12 -18.34 16.26
N THR A 319 16.80 -17.41 16.92
CA THR A 319 17.24 -17.56 18.31
C THR A 319 16.01 -17.57 19.23
N THR A 320 15.57 -18.75 19.63
CA THR A 320 14.64 -18.95 20.75
C THR A 320 15.33 -19.82 21.78
N THR A 321 15.72 -19.28 22.93
CA THR A 321 15.70 -20.03 24.20
C THR A 321 15.78 -19.12 25.42
N ALA A 322 14.97 -19.48 26.41
CA ALA A 322 14.85 -18.89 27.73
C ALA A 322 16.02 -19.29 28.67
N THR A 323 16.20 -18.44 29.69
CA THR A 323 16.72 -18.69 31.06
C THR A 323 18.03 -19.46 31.25
N GLY A 324 19.04 -18.76 31.78
CA GLY A 324 20.21 -19.35 32.45
C GLY A 324 21.35 -18.35 32.59
N ALA A 325 21.52 -17.75 33.77
CA ALA A 325 22.53 -16.75 34.05
C ALA A 325 23.93 -17.36 34.28
N THR A 326 24.97 -16.87 33.59
CA THR A 326 26.29 -16.50 34.17
C THR A 326 27.18 -15.73 33.16
N THR A 327 27.56 -14.50 33.54
CA THR A 327 28.81 -13.75 33.27
C THR A 327 29.56 -13.78 31.92
N LEU A 328 29.74 -12.56 31.39
CA LEU A 328 30.94 -11.93 30.79
C LEU A 328 31.32 -12.21 29.32
N GLY A 329 31.35 -11.12 28.53
CA GLY A 329 32.18 -11.00 27.32
C GLY A 329 31.42 -10.40 26.12
N GLY A 330 31.63 -9.10 25.83
CA GLY A 330 31.00 -8.42 24.70
C GLY A 330 31.56 -8.89 23.35
N GLU A 331 30.70 -9.49 22.52
CA GLU A 331 30.98 -9.80 21.12
C GLU A 331 30.34 -8.70 20.25
N ASN A 332 31.16 -7.77 19.74
CA ASN A 332 30.89 -7.03 18.48
C ASN A 332 32.05 -6.12 18.03
N ASP A 333 33.26 -6.28 18.57
CA ASP A 333 34.40 -5.58 18.01
C ASP A 333 34.83 -6.30 16.74
N SER A 334 34.54 -5.69 15.59
CA SER A 334 35.17 -6.03 14.32
C SER A 334 35.82 -4.75 13.80
N TRP A 335 36.92 -4.86 13.06
CA TRP A 335 37.66 -3.71 12.54
C TRP A 335 37.88 -3.84 11.05
N ARG A 336 37.92 -2.70 10.36
CA ARG A 336 38.11 -2.64 8.91
C ARG A 336 39.58 -2.42 8.57
N CYS A 337 40.17 -3.28 7.75
CA CYS A 337 41.55 -3.09 7.29
C CYS A 337 41.65 -1.86 6.40
N LEU A 338 42.52 -0.91 6.74
CA LEU A 338 42.71 0.33 5.98
C LEU A 338 43.35 0.12 4.59
N THR A 339 44.02 -1.02 4.38
CA THR A 339 44.68 -1.33 3.09
C THR A 339 43.71 -1.97 2.10
N CYS A 340 42.95 -3.00 2.52
CA CYS A 340 42.09 -3.77 1.62
C CYS A 340 40.58 -3.59 1.88
N ASN A 341 40.19 -2.78 2.86
CA ASN A 341 38.80 -2.50 3.26
C ASN A 341 37.96 -3.71 3.73
N LYS A 342 38.57 -4.89 3.95
CA LYS A 342 37.88 -6.05 4.52
C LYS A 342 37.68 -5.92 6.03
N TRP A 343 36.54 -6.40 6.51
CA TRP A 343 36.23 -6.55 7.93
C TRP A 343 36.99 -7.75 8.51
N ASN A 344 37.60 -7.56 9.67
CA ASN A 344 38.27 -8.59 10.44
C ASN A 344 37.60 -8.67 11.83
N PRO A 345 37.44 -9.87 12.39
CA PRO A 345 36.95 -10.03 13.75
C PRO A 345 37.94 -9.41 14.75
N GLY A 346 37.45 -8.89 15.88
CA GLY A 346 38.24 -8.11 16.84
C GLY A 346 39.35 -8.87 17.55
N ASN A 347 39.34 -10.19 17.47
CA ASN A 347 40.43 -11.05 17.94
C ASN A 347 41.59 -11.16 16.94
N ASN A 348 41.43 -10.73 15.69
CA ASN A 348 42.50 -10.76 14.69
C ASN A 348 43.43 -9.55 14.85
N LYS A 349 44.70 -9.82 15.17
CA LYS A 349 45.75 -8.79 15.27
C LYS A 349 46.21 -8.25 13.91
N CYS A 350 46.01 -9.02 12.85
CA CYS A 350 46.43 -8.71 11.48
C CYS A 350 45.31 -9.02 10.48
N CYS A 351 45.41 -8.43 9.29
CA CYS A 351 44.39 -8.61 8.25
C CYS A 351 44.39 -10.05 7.72
N SER A 352 43.21 -10.65 7.61
CA SER A 352 43.00 -12.01 7.07
C SER A 352 43.50 -12.22 5.64
N THR A 353 43.76 -11.14 4.88
CA THR A 353 44.34 -11.20 3.53
C THR A 353 45.85 -10.97 3.50
N GLY A 354 46.55 -11.00 4.64
CA GLY A 354 48.01 -10.90 4.69
C GLY A 354 48.55 -9.49 4.43
N CYS A 355 47.78 -8.43 4.71
CA CYS A 355 48.28 -7.06 4.62
C CYS A 355 49.14 -6.72 5.85
N ASP A 356 50.33 -6.17 5.65
CA ASP A 356 51.38 -5.96 6.68
C ASP A 356 51.05 -4.93 7.79
N LYS A 357 49.80 -4.46 7.91
CA LYS A 357 49.40 -3.47 8.93
C LYS A 357 48.45 -4.06 9.95
N ASN A 358 48.87 -4.02 11.22
CA ASN A 358 48.12 -4.48 12.38
C ASN A 358 46.92 -3.56 12.69
N GLN A 359 46.01 -4.06 13.54
CA GLN A 359 44.87 -3.32 14.09
C GLN A 359 45.28 -1.91 14.55
N PRO A 360 44.54 -0.84 14.21
CA PRO A 360 44.85 0.51 14.70
C PRO A 360 44.75 0.55 16.23
N ASP A 361 45.85 0.95 16.90
CA ASP A 361 45.93 1.07 18.35
C ASP A 361 44.90 2.09 18.86
N PHE A 362 43.79 1.59 19.43
CA PHE A 362 42.85 2.40 20.19
C PHE A 362 43.27 2.42 21.68
N ALA A 363 44.35 3.14 22.00
CA ALA A 363 44.61 3.52 23.38
C ALA A 363 45.43 4.82 23.51
N LYS A 364 44.85 5.75 24.29
CA LYS A 364 45.41 6.98 24.91
C LYS A 364 45.30 8.30 24.12
N SER A 365 44.32 9.12 24.51
CA SER A 365 44.61 10.51 24.94
C SER A 365 43.44 11.12 25.72
N VAL A 366 43.60 11.19 27.04
CA VAL A 366 43.05 12.25 27.89
C VAL A 366 43.90 13.49 27.65
N GLY A 367 43.29 14.66 27.44
CA GLY A 367 44.03 15.92 27.27
C GLY A 367 43.12 17.14 27.21
N THR A 368 42.98 17.80 28.36
CA THR A 368 42.47 19.16 28.56
C THR A 368 43.22 20.21 27.72
N GLY A 369 42.52 21.20 27.16
CA GLY A 369 43.15 22.37 26.53
C GLY A 369 42.15 23.45 26.14
N ASN A 370 42.38 24.67 26.64
CA ASN A 370 41.49 25.83 26.63
C ASN A 370 42.03 26.92 25.67
N GLN A 371 41.16 27.87 25.26
CA GLN A 371 41.47 29.23 24.71
C GLN A 371 42.00 29.33 23.24
N LYS A 372 41.56 30.21 22.30
CA LYS A 372 41.22 31.66 22.33
C LYS A 372 40.66 32.20 20.96
N HIS A 373 39.80 33.24 21.01
CA HIS A 373 39.45 34.38 20.08
C HIS A 373 39.53 34.28 18.53
N SER A 374 38.45 34.52 17.73
CA SER A 374 37.72 35.76 17.29
C SER A 374 38.22 36.29 15.90
N PRO A 375 37.49 37.11 15.07
CA PRO A 375 36.23 37.85 15.29
C PRO A 375 35.19 37.97 14.11
N GLN A 376 33.99 38.50 14.46
CA GLN A 376 32.98 39.29 13.69
C GLN A 376 32.27 38.60 12.50
N ASP A 377 30.92 38.60 12.41
CA ASP A 377 30.11 39.80 12.19
C ASP A 377 28.64 39.77 12.70
N LYS A 378 28.07 40.97 12.77
CA LYS A 378 26.86 41.39 13.50
C LYS A 378 25.56 41.15 12.71
N PHE A 379 24.46 40.81 13.39
CA PHE A 379 23.16 41.51 13.25
C PHE A 379 22.30 41.32 14.52
N LYS A 380 21.82 42.45 15.05
CA LYS A 380 21.04 42.57 16.30
C LYS A 380 19.55 42.59 15.97
N LEU A 381 18.72 41.90 16.77
CA LEU A 381 17.38 42.35 17.14
C LEU A 381 17.09 41.95 18.59
N ARG A 382 16.49 42.88 19.31
CA ARG A 382 16.54 43.07 20.77
C ARG A 382 15.12 42.95 21.31
N VAL A 383 14.84 41.98 22.18
CA VAL A 383 13.68 42.02 23.08
C VAL A 383 14.14 41.67 24.49
N LYS A 384 13.73 42.51 25.44
CA LYS A 384 14.25 42.62 26.80
C LYS A 384 13.73 41.48 27.68
N ASN A 385 14.63 40.98 28.51
CA ASN A 385 14.43 39.95 29.53
C ASN A 385 14.18 40.64 30.89
N VAL A 386 13.26 40.12 31.72
CA VAL A 386 13.06 40.54 33.12
C VAL A 386 13.35 39.37 34.05
N ASN A 387 14.47 39.52 34.77
CA ASN A 387 14.86 39.01 36.09
C ASN A 387 14.21 37.73 36.68
N ARG A 388 15.07 36.71 36.82
CA ARG A 388 15.11 35.77 37.95
C ARG A 388 15.71 36.45 39.20
N PRO A 389 15.42 35.92 40.41
CA PRO A 389 16.41 35.84 41.48
C PRO A 389 16.87 34.40 41.76
N ARG A 390 18.13 34.31 42.18
CA ARG A 390 18.90 33.13 42.60
C ARG A 390 18.75 32.86 44.10
N GLY A 391 19.00 31.60 44.48
CA GLY A 391 19.55 31.17 45.79
C GLY A 391 18.49 30.53 46.70
N LYS A 392 18.76 29.44 47.44
CA LYS A 392 20.00 28.83 47.93
C LYS A 392 19.82 27.32 48.14
N ALA A 393 20.94 26.60 48.14
CA ALA A 393 21.08 25.20 48.53
C ALA A 393 20.91 24.97 50.04
N ARG A 394 20.38 23.80 50.44
CA ARG A 394 20.66 23.15 51.73
C ARG A 394 20.38 21.63 51.72
N THR A 395 21.48 20.89 51.73
CA THR A 395 21.82 19.61 52.43
C THR A 395 20.74 18.70 53.06
N HIS A 396 20.84 17.41 52.69
CA HIS A 396 20.68 16.14 53.44
C HIS A 396 19.89 16.06 54.76
N LYS A 397 18.98 15.07 54.86
CA LYS A 397 19.13 13.90 55.77
C LYS A 397 18.14 12.76 55.48
N ARG A 398 18.65 11.53 55.62
CA ARG A 398 17.94 10.22 55.67
C ARG A 398 17.16 10.04 56.97
N ASN A 399 16.17 9.14 56.93
CA ASN A 399 15.72 8.14 57.95
C ASN A 399 14.17 8.05 57.94
N SER A 400 13.56 6.93 57.51
CA SER A 400 13.42 5.60 58.13
C SER A 400 12.10 5.48 58.91
N SER A 401 11.29 4.50 58.51
CA SER A 401 10.37 3.68 59.32
C SER A 401 9.38 4.38 60.26
N PHE A 402 8.09 4.30 59.94
CA PHE A 402 7.12 3.42 60.63
C PHE A 402 5.85 3.31 59.78
#